data_AF-A0A940TA32-F1
#
_entry.id   AF-A0A940TA32-F1
#
_cell.length_a   1.000
_cell.length_b   1.000
_cell.length_c   1.000
_cell.angle_alpha   90.00
_cell.angle_beta   90.00
_cell.angle_gamma   90.00
#
_symmetry.space_group_name_H-M   'P 1'
#
loop_
_entity.id
_entity.type
_entity.pdbx_description
1 polymer ?
#
loop_
_entity_poly.entity_id
_entity_poly.type
_entity_poly.pdbx_seq_one_letter_code
_entity_poly.pdbx_strand_id
1 'polypeptide(L)'
;MNREEILAMSREENGGKDLEALETNVTAFKIGSILGIIVNAILFISEILICGTYNLGLWAILLATNAGSYLYNGIKLKRKILIIAGVIWAVLTVMILFSTIQIFFATSTIL
;
A
#
# COMPACT_ATOMS: atom_id res chain seq x y z
N MET A 1 -20.68 20.86 -31.87
CA MET A 1 -20.43 20.61 -30.45
C MET A 1 -19.17 21.35 -30.04
N ASN A 2 -19.27 22.29 -29.10
CA ASN A 2 -18.15 23.12 -28.65
C ASN A 2 -17.37 22.42 -27.52
N ARG A 3 -16.06 22.66 -27.38
CA ARG A 3 -15.20 22.00 -26.37
C ARG A 3 -15.76 22.11 -24.96
N GLU A 4 -16.31 23.27 -24.58
CA GLU A 4 -16.90 23.48 -23.26
C GLU A 4 -18.16 22.64 -23.02
N GLU A 5 -18.98 22.45 -24.06
CA GLU A 5 -20.17 21.60 -24.04
C GLU A 5 -19.78 20.13 -23.76
N ILE A 6 -18.71 19.65 -24.38
CA ILE A 6 -18.17 18.29 -24.18
C ILE A 6 -17.67 18.11 -22.74
N LEU A 7 -16.94 19.10 -22.23
CA LEU A 7 -16.41 19.04 -20.86
C LEU A 7 -17.53 19.15 -19.81
N ALA A 8 -18.58 19.93 -20.07
CA ALA A 8 -19.75 20.03 -19.20
C ALA A 8 -20.51 18.71 -19.13
N MET A 9 -20.80 18.08 -20.28
CA MET A 9 -21.45 16.77 -20.34
C MET A 9 -20.61 15.69 -19.64
N SER A 10 -19.29 15.65 -19.87
CA SER A 10 -18.40 14.71 -19.20
C SER A 10 -18.35 14.89 -17.67
N ARG A 11 -18.39 16.14 -17.18
CA ARG A 11 -18.47 16.42 -15.74
C ARG A 11 -19.81 15.99 -15.16
N GLU A 12 -20.92 16.23 -15.86
CA GLU A 12 -22.25 15.80 -15.42
C GLU A 12 -22.34 14.28 -15.29
N GLU A 13 -21.85 13.55 -16.31
CA GLU A 13 -21.79 12.08 -16.29
C GLU A 13 -20.92 11.52 -15.17
N ASN A 14 -19.79 12.18 -14.86
CA ASN A 14 -18.85 11.74 -13.83
C ASN A 14 -19.12 12.33 -12.43
N GLY A 15 -20.25 13.00 -12.23
CA GLY A 15 -20.63 13.60 -10.95
C GLY A 15 -19.69 14.71 -10.48
N GLY A 16 -19.23 15.53 -11.42
CA GLY A 16 -18.33 16.68 -11.20
C GLY A 16 -16.85 16.32 -11.02
N LYS A 17 -16.48 15.05 -11.20
CA LYS A 17 -15.10 14.60 -11.01
C LYS A 17 -14.24 14.88 -12.22
N ASP A 18 -13.04 15.39 -11.96
CA ASP A 18 -11.99 15.49 -12.95
C ASP A 18 -11.28 14.13 -13.08
N LEU A 19 -11.61 13.41 -14.16
CA LEU A 19 -11.05 12.09 -14.44
C LEU A 19 -9.54 12.16 -14.71
N GLU A 20 -9.07 13.21 -15.40
CA GLU A 20 -7.65 13.36 -15.73
C GLU A 20 -6.81 13.54 -14.46
N ALA A 21 -7.31 14.37 -13.53
CA ALA A 21 -6.69 14.53 -12.21
C ALA A 21 -6.70 13.22 -11.41
N LEU A 22 -7.79 12.44 -11.46
CA LEU A 22 -7.88 11.14 -10.79
C LEU A 22 -6.87 10.14 -11.34
N GLU A 23 -6.75 10.02 -12.66
CA GLU A 23 -5.80 9.12 -13.32
C GLU A 23 -4.34 9.51 -13.05
N THR A 24 -4.06 10.81 -13.06
CA THR A 24 -2.74 11.36 -12.70
C THR A 24 -2.38 10.99 -11.27
N ASN A 25 -3.30 11.16 -10.33
CA ASN A 25 -3.10 10.80 -8.92
C ASN A 25 -2.89 9.30 -8.72
N VAL A 26 -3.66 8.45 -9.43
CA VAL A 26 -3.48 6.99 -9.39
C VAL A 26 -2.08 6.61 -9.90
N THR A 27 -1.61 7.25 -10.96
CA THR A 27 -0.28 7.00 -11.53
C THR A 27 0.83 7.48 -10.59
N ALA A 28 0.69 8.67 -10.01
CA ALA A 28 1.62 9.19 -9.00
C ALA A 28 1.72 8.24 -7.79
N PHE A 29 0.58 7.74 -7.30
CA PHE A 29 0.56 6.78 -6.19
C PHE A 29 1.26 5.46 -6.53
N LYS A 30 1.08 4.95 -7.76
CA LYS A 30 1.81 3.75 -8.23
C LYS A 30 3.31 3.96 -8.25
N ILE A 31 3.77 5.08 -8.83
CA ILE A 31 5.20 5.41 -8.88
C ILE A 31 5.77 5.58 -7.47
N GLY A 32 5.07 6.34 -6.62
CA GLY A 32 5.45 6.53 -5.22
C GLY A 32 5.52 5.21 -4.45
N SER A 33 4.58 4.28 -4.70
CA SER A 33 4.59 2.94 -4.11
C SER A 33 5.81 2.14 -4.56
N ILE A 34 6.16 2.16 -5.85
CA ILE A 34 7.35 1.47 -6.39
C ILE A 34 8.63 2.04 -5.74
N LEU A 35 8.75 3.36 -5.66
CA LEU A 35 9.87 4.01 -4.98
C LEU A 35 9.93 3.64 -3.50
N GLY A 36 8.78 3.58 -2.81
CA GLY A 36 8.69 3.13 -1.43
C GLY A 36 9.17 1.70 -1.24
N ILE A 37 8.82 0.78 -2.16
CA ILE A 37 9.30 -0.62 -2.14
C ILE A 37 10.82 -0.67 -2.32
N ILE A 38 11.38 0.12 -3.24
CA ILE A 38 12.82 0.19 -3.48
C ILE A 38 13.54 0.71 -2.23
N VAL A 39 13.06 1.82 -1.65
CA VAL A 39 13.64 2.38 -0.42
C VAL A 39 13.56 1.36 0.73
N ASN A 40 12.43 0.68 0.88
CA ASN A 40 12.25 -0.36 1.88
C ASN A 40 13.26 -1.50 1.73
N ALA A 41 13.50 -1.96 0.49
CA ALA A 41 14.48 -3.00 0.21
C ALA A 41 15.91 -2.54 0.54
N ILE A 42 16.27 -1.30 0.17
CA ILE A 42 17.59 -0.72 0.50
C ILE A 42 17.79 -0.67 2.01
N LEU A 43 16.80 -0.16 2.76
CA LEU A 43 16.87 -0.07 4.22
C LEU A 43 17.01 -1.46 4.86
N PHE A 44 16.21 -2.43 4.43
CA PHE A 44 16.27 -3.79 4.95
C PHE A 44 17.64 -4.45 4.70
N ILE A 45 18.19 -4.30 3.50
CA ILE A 45 19.54 -4.80 3.18
C ILE A 45 20.60 -4.08 4.03
N SER A 46 20.46 -2.76 4.22
CA SER A 46 21.41 -1.98 5.01
C SER A 46 21.45 -2.39 6.49
N GLU A 47 20.31 -2.69 7.10
CA GLU A 47 20.27 -3.19 8.49
C GLU A 47 20.95 -4.54 8.62
N ILE A 48 20.76 -5.45 7.65
CA ILE A 48 21.43 -6.75 7.65
C ILE A 48 22.94 -6.57 7.55
N LEU A 49 23.41 -5.73 6.62
CA LEU A 49 24.85 -5.56 6.36
C LEU A 49 25.58 -4.77 7.44
N ILE A 50 24.94 -3.75 8.03
CA ILE A 50 25.57 -2.82 8.97
C ILE A 50 25.33 -3.25 10.42
N CYS A 51 24.08 -3.58 10.76
CA CYS A 51 23.68 -3.89 12.13
C CYS A 51 23.72 -5.40 12.43
N GLY A 52 23.80 -6.25 11.40
CA GLY A 52 23.71 -7.71 11.57
C GLY A 52 22.32 -8.18 12.02
N THR A 53 21.32 -7.31 11.95
CA THR A 53 19.94 -7.55 12.37
C THR A 53 18.99 -7.44 11.19
N TYR A 54 17.75 -7.92 11.36
CA TYR A 54 16.71 -7.80 10.34
C TYR A 54 15.47 -7.14 10.94
N ASN A 55 14.93 -6.12 10.26
CA ASN A 55 13.73 -5.42 10.70
C ASN A 55 12.52 -5.89 9.89
N LEU A 56 11.75 -6.79 10.49
CA LEU A 56 10.51 -7.26 9.89
C LEU A 56 9.41 -6.17 9.83
N GLY A 57 9.54 -5.11 10.62
CA GLY A 57 8.60 -3.98 10.63
C GLY A 57 8.53 -3.25 9.29
N LEU A 58 9.66 -3.14 8.60
CA LEU A 58 9.74 -2.60 7.23
C LEU A 58 8.83 -3.38 6.26
N TRP A 59 8.86 -4.71 6.34
CA TRP A 59 7.99 -5.57 5.55
C TRP A 59 6.52 -5.45 5.97
N ALA A 60 6.24 -5.28 7.26
CA ALA A 60 4.87 -5.14 7.77
C ALA A 60 4.11 -3.98 7.10
N ILE A 61 4.79 -2.85 6.87
CA ILE A 61 4.23 -1.65 6.21
C ILE A 61 3.81 -1.97 4.77
N LEU A 62 4.65 -2.70 4.04
CA LEU A 62 4.39 -3.08 2.65
C LEU A 62 3.21 -4.06 2.56
N LEU A 63 3.14 -5.03 3.47
CA LEU A 63 2.00 -5.95 3.57
C LEU A 63 0.70 -5.21 3.90
N ALA A 64 0.75 -4.27 4.84
CA ALA A 64 -0.42 -3.47 5.25
C ALA A 64 -0.96 -2.62 4.11
N THR A 65 -0.05 -2.02 3.32
CA THR A 65 -0.41 -1.23 2.14
C THR A 65 -1.15 -2.06 1.10
N ASN A 66 -0.67 -3.29 0.85
CA ASN A 66 -1.35 -4.23 -0.05
C ASN A 66 -2.71 -4.65 0.52
N ALA A 67 -2.81 -4.97 1.81
CA ALA A 67 -4.07 -5.31 2.46
C ALA A 67 -5.12 -4.21 2.26
N GLY A 68 -4.76 -2.95 2.54
CA GLY A 68 -5.64 -1.80 2.35
C GLY A 68 -6.07 -1.62 0.89
N SER A 69 -5.14 -1.72 -0.05
CA SER A 69 -5.43 -1.58 -1.49
C SER A 69 -6.40 -2.66 -1.98
N TYR A 70 -6.15 -3.94 -1.68
CA TYR A 70 -6.99 -5.05 -2.11
C TYR A 70 -8.36 -5.03 -1.42
N LEU A 71 -8.44 -4.72 -0.13
CA LEU A 71 -9.71 -4.58 0.59
C LEU A 71 -10.55 -3.44 0.03
N TYR A 72 -9.97 -2.23 -0.11
CA TYR A 72 -10.69 -1.07 -0.62
C TYR A 72 -11.23 -1.33 -2.03
N ASN A 73 -10.36 -1.80 -2.94
CA ASN A 73 -10.78 -2.12 -4.31
C ASN A 73 -11.80 -3.27 -4.35
N GLY A 74 -11.63 -4.29 -3.50
CA GLY A 74 -12.57 -5.40 -3.41
C GLY A 74 -13.97 -4.98 -2.96
N ILE A 75 -14.05 -4.11 -1.95
CA ILE A 75 -15.32 -3.55 -1.46
C ILE A 75 -15.93 -2.62 -2.52
N LYS A 76 -15.14 -1.68 -3.06
CA LYS A 76 -15.64 -0.67 -4.01
C LYS A 76 -16.11 -1.28 -5.33
N LEU A 77 -15.36 -2.25 -5.86
CA LEU A 77 -15.68 -2.93 -7.11
C LEU A 77 -16.58 -4.17 -6.91
N LYS A 78 -16.97 -4.48 -5.66
CA LYS A 78 -17.76 -5.66 -5.28
C LYS A 78 -17.14 -6.98 -5.78
N ARG A 79 -15.81 -7.06 -5.81
CA ARG A 79 -15.05 -8.23 -6.28
C ARG A 79 -14.56 -9.07 -5.11
N LYS A 80 -15.24 -10.20 -4.86
CA LYS A 80 -14.94 -11.11 -3.73
C LYS A 80 -13.49 -11.59 -3.71
N ILE A 81 -12.90 -11.89 -4.87
CA ILE A 81 -11.51 -12.36 -4.96
C ILE A 81 -10.49 -11.33 -4.41
N LEU A 82 -10.74 -10.04 -4.64
CA LEU A 82 -9.88 -8.98 -4.12
C LEU A 82 -10.04 -8.81 -2.61
N ILE A 83 -11.27 -8.99 -2.09
CA ILE A 83 -11.52 -8.99 -0.65
C ILE A 83 -10.75 -10.13 0.01
N ILE A 84 -10.82 -11.34 -0.54
CA ILE A 84 -10.09 -12.51 -0.02
C ILE A 84 -8.58 -12.25 -0.03
N ALA A 85 -8.03 -11.76 -1.14
CA ALA A 85 -6.62 -11.41 -1.22
C ALA A 85 -6.23 -10.35 -0.18
N GLY A 86 -7.06 -9.32 0.01
CA GLY A 86 -6.83 -8.28 1.01
C GLY A 86 -6.85 -8.80 2.45
N VAL A 87 -7.77 -9.73 2.77
CA VAL A 87 -7.80 -10.40 4.08
C VAL A 87 -6.54 -11.24 4.29
N ILE A 88 -6.08 -11.97 3.28
CA ILE A 88 -4.83 -12.75 3.37
C ILE A 88 -3.65 -11.83 3.67
N TRP A 89 -3.52 -10.71 2.93
CA TRP A 89 -2.48 -9.71 3.21
C TRP A 89 -2.60 -9.13 4.62
N ALA A 90 -3.80 -8.84 5.10
CA ALA A 90 -4.03 -8.32 6.44
C ALA A 90 -3.57 -9.32 7.52
N VAL A 91 -3.89 -10.61 7.37
CA VAL A 91 -3.45 -11.67 8.27
C VAL A 91 -1.92 -11.75 8.30
N LEU A 92 -1.28 -11.72 7.13
CA LEU A 92 0.18 -11.70 7.02
C LEU A 92 0.80 -10.47 7.71
N THR A 93 0.20 -9.29 7.55
CA THR A 93 0.63 -8.08 8.27
C THR A 93 0.60 -8.28 9.78
N VAL A 94 -0.50 -8.81 10.33
CA VAL A 94 -0.63 -9.04 11.78
C VAL A 94 0.42 -10.04 12.27
N MET A 95 0.65 -11.13 11.53
CA MET A 95 1.67 -12.12 11.86
C MET A 95 3.07 -11.48 11.93
N ILE A 96 3.43 -10.66 10.94
CA ILE A 96 4.73 -10.00 10.88
C ILE A 96 4.88 -8.94 11.97
N LEU A 97 3.83 -8.16 12.26
CA LEU A 97 3.82 -7.21 13.38
C LEU A 97 4.06 -7.91 14.71
N PHE A 98 3.36 -9.03 14.95
CA PHE A 98 3.54 -9.82 16.16
C PHE A 98 4.99 -10.31 16.28
N SER A 99 5.56 -10.88 15.22
CA SER A 99 6.97 -11.31 15.21
C SER A 99 7.94 -10.15 15.46
N THR A 100 7.68 -8.97 14.89
CA THR A 100 8.50 -7.77 15.09
C THR A 100 8.49 -7.34 16.56
N ILE A 101 7.32 -7.34 17.19
CA ILE A 101 7.16 -6.99 18.61
C ILE A 101 7.89 -8.01 19.49
N GLN A 102 7.78 -9.31 19.21
CA GLN A 102 8.49 -10.36 19.95
C GLN A 102 10.01 -10.18 19.87
N ILE A 103 10.55 -9.90 18.68
CA ILE A 103 11.99 -9.65 18.49
C ILE A 103 12.42 -8.42 19.31
N PHE A 104 11.64 -7.34 19.25
CA PHE A 104 11.94 -6.12 19.99
C PHE A 104 12.02 -6.35 21.51
N PHE A 105 11.06 -7.09 22.08
CA PHE A 105 11.10 -7.46 23.50
C PHE A 105 12.25 -8.41 23.83
N ALA A 106 12.55 -9.38 22.97
CA ALA A 106 13.69 -10.28 23.19
C ALA A 106 15.02 -9.52 23.24
N THR A 107 15.23 -8.57 22.32
CA THR A 107 16.46 -7.75 22.31
C THR A 107 16.56 -6.81 23.51
N SER A 108 15.46 -6.24 23.98
CA SER A 108 15.47 -5.33 25.15
C SER A 108 15.64 -6.03 26.49
N THR A 109 15.38 -7.34 26.57
CA THR A 109 15.56 -8.13 27.80
C THR A 109 17.02 -8.61 27.98
N ILE A 110 17.82 -8.58 26.92
CA ILE A 110 19.23 -9.04 26.91
C ILE A 110 20.21 -7.90 27.25
N LEU A 111 19.75 -6.64 27.18
CA LEU A 111 20.51 -5.41 27.48
C LEU A 111 20.32 -5.00 28.94
#